data_AF-A0A1F8AU93-F1
#
_entry.id   AF-A0A1F8AU93-F1
#
_cell.length_a   1.000
_cell.length_b   1.000
_cell.length_c   1.000
_cell.angle_alpha   90.00
_cell.angle_beta   90.00
_cell.angle_gamma   90.00
#
_symmetry.space_group_name_H-M   'P 1'
#
loop_
_entity.id
_entity.type
_entity.pdbx_description
1 polymer ?
#
loop_
_entity_poly.entity_id
_entity_poly.type
_entity_poly.pdbx_seq_one_letter_code
_entity_poly.pdbx_strand_id
1 'polypeptide(L)' 'MIKLNKKSWESLSQVFMGTAAVSVVLAGVGYLGSDIWLASTQWLLVAAVLALFGVYSKQSA' A
#
# COMPACT_ATOMS: atom_id res chain seq x y z
N MET A 1 21.77 14.76 -4.74
CA MET A 1 21.27 13.59 -3.98
C MET A 1 20.35 14.11 -2.88
N ILE A 2 19.03 13.87 -2.98
CA ILE A 2 18.09 14.33 -1.95
C ILE A 2 18.20 13.38 -0.75
N LYS A 3 18.64 13.88 0.40
CA LYS A 3 18.57 13.15 1.68
C LYS A 3 17.19 13.40 2.29
N LEU A 4 16.40 12.35 2.43
CA LEU A 4 15.15 12.41 3.19
C LEU A 4 15.46 12.49 4.68
N ASN A 5 14.71 13.34 5.41
CA ASN A 5 14.79 13.40 6.86
C ASN A 5 13.88 12.33 7.50
N LYS A 6 14.05 12.10 8.80
CA LYS A 6 13.25 11.14 9.58
C LYS A 6 11.74 11.36 9.45
N LYS A 7 11.28 12.61 9.58
CA LYS A 7 9.85 12.96 9.47
C LYS A 7 9.28 12.64 8.08
N SER A 8 10.08 12.81 7.02
CA SER A 8 9.69 12.45 5.66
C SER A 8 9.53 10.94 5.49
N TRP A 9 10.42 10.15 6.08
CA TRP A 9 10.32 8.68 6.07
C TRP A 9 9.11 8.18 6.86
N GLU A 10 8.81 8.78 8.01
CA GLU A 10 7.59 8.45 8.78
C GLU A 10 6.31 8.80 8.01
N SER A 11 6.27 9.96 7.35
CA SER A 11 5.14 10.37 6.52
C SER A 11 4.94 9.42 5.33
N LEU A 12 6.03 9.05 4.64
CA LEU A 12 5.98 8.05 3.55
C LEU A 12 5.44 6.71 4.05
N SER A 13 5.91 6.26 5.21
CA SER A 13 5.39 5.03 5.83
C SER A 13 3.88 5.09 6.07
N GLN A 14 3.39 6.19 6.65
CA GLN A 14 1.95 6.36 6.90
C GLN A 14 1.13 6.39 5.60
N VAL A 15 1.62 7.09 4.58
CA VAL A 15 0.95 7.14 3.26
C VAL A 15 0.90 5.75 2.63
N PHE A 16 2.03 5.02 2.62
CA PHE A 16 2.09 3.68 2.04
C PHE A 16 1.20 2.67 2.80
N MET A 17 1.21 2.70 4.13
CA MET A 17 0.36 1.82 4.93
C MET A 17 -1.13 2.18 4.78
N GLY A 18 -1.46 3.47 4.76
CA GLY A 18 -2.84 3.93 4.56
C GLY A 18 -3.39 3.55 3.19
N THR A 19 -2.60 3.76 2.14
CA THR A 19 -2.99 3.37 0.77
C THR A 19 -3.04 1.85 0.59
N ALA A 20 -2.15 1.09 1.24
CA ALA A 20 -2.24 -0.37 1.27
C ALA A 20 -3.56 -0.85 1.88
N ALA A 21 -4.01 -0.24 2.99
CA ALA A 21 -5.30 -0.57 3.61
C ALA A 21 -6.49 -0.28 2.68
N VAL A 22 -6.47 0.87 1.99
CA VAL A 22 -7.49 1.20 0.96
C VAL A 22 -7.48 0.17 -0.16
N SER A 23 -6.31 -0.27 -0.63
CA SER A 23 -6.20 -1.32 -1.65
C SER A 23 -6.77 -2.66 -1.18
N VAL A 24 -6.61 -3.04 0.09
CA VAL A 24 -7.28 -4.24 0.64
C VAL A 24 -8.81 -4.11 0.59
N VAL A 25 -9.35 -2.93 0.91
CA VAL A 25 -10.80 -2.68 0.79
C VAL A 25 -11.24 -2.79 -0.66
N LEU A 26 -10.49 -2.21 -1.60
CA LEU A 26 -10.79 -2.31 -3.04
C LEU A 26 -10.68 -3.74 -3.56
N ALA A 27 -9.78 -4.56 -3.01
CA ALA A 27 -9.73 -6.00 -3.29
C ALA A 27 -11.01 -6.69 -2.81
N GLY A 28 -11.51 -6.34 -1.62
CA GLY A 28 -12.79 -6.82 -1.11
C GLY A 28 -14.00 -6.36 -1.95
N VAL A 29 -13.98 -5.13 -2.47
CA VAL A 29 -15.01 -4.64 -3.41
C VAL A 29 -14.92 -5.37 -4.75
N GLY A 30 -13.70 -5.62 -5.26
CA GLY A 30 -13.46 -6.40 -6.46
C GLY A 30 -14.09 -7.79 -6.39
N TYR A 31 -14.18 -8.36 -5.18
CA TYR A 31 -14.80 -9.67 -4.96
C TYR A 31 -16.32 -9.68 -5.19
N LEU A 32 -16.99 -8.52 -5.07
CA LEU A 32 -18.45 -8.40 -5.24
C LEU A 32 -18.88 -8.15 -6.69
N GLY A 33 -17.93 -7.92 -7.61
CA GLY A 33 -18.21 -7.64 -9.03
C GLY A 33 -18.27 -8.89 -9.90
N SER A 34 -18.58 -8.73 -11.19
CA SER A 34 -18.55 -9.83 -12.17
C SER A 34 -17.14 -10.35 -12.47
N ASP A 35 -16.13 -9.47 -12.40
CA ASP A 35 -14.72 -9.78 -12.66
C ASP A 35 -13.91 -9.97 -11.35
N ILE A 36 -14.45 -10.85 -10.50
CA ILE A 36 -13.94 -11.16 -9.14
C ILE A 36 -12.43 -11.38 -9.12
N TRP A 37 -11.95 -12.24 -10.02
CA TRP A 37 -10.59 -12.74 -9.97
C TRP A 37 -9.57 -11.66 -10.30
N LEU A 38 -9.79 -10.93 -11.39
CA LEU A 38 -8.80 -9.98 -11.91
C LEU A 38 -8.72 -8.74 -11.03
N ALA A 39 -9.86 -8.16 -10.66
CA ALA A 39 -9.89 -6.94 -9.85
C ALA A 39 -9.37 -7.20 -8.42
N SER A 40 -9.82 -8.28 -7.77
CA SER A 40 -9.42 -8.56 -6.37
C SER A 40 -7.93 -8.83 -6.25
N THR A 41 -7.37 -9.64 -7.15
CA THR A 41 -5.94 -10.00 -7.12
C THR A 41 -5.03 -8.83 -7.47
N GLN A 42 -5.45 -7.95 -8.39
CA GLN A 42 -4.72 -6.72 -8.71
C GLN A 42 -4.59 -5.79 -7.50
N TRP A 43 -5.71 -5.52 -6.82
CA TRP A 43 -5.71 -4.67 -5.63
C TRP A 43 -4.94 -5.30 -4.47
N LEU A 44 -4.98 -6.63 -4.32
CA LEU A 44 -4.17 -7.36 -3.33
C LEU A 44 -2.67 -7.24 -3.61
N LEU A 45 -2.26 -7.34 -4.88
CA LEU A 45 -0.85 -7.17 -5.27
C LEU A 45 -0.38 -5.73 -4.98
N VAL A 46 -1.18 -4.73 -5.34
CA VAL A 46 -0.90 -3.32 -5.02
C VAL A 46 -0.78 -3.10 -3.52
N ALA A 47 -1.71 -3.65 -2.73
CA ALA A 47 -1.67 -3.59 -1.27
C ALA A 47 -0.37 -4.19 -0.71
N ALA A 48 0.04 -5.36 -1.21
CA ALA A 48 1.26 -6.03 -0.76
C ALA A 48 2.52 -5.19 -1.05
N VAL A 49 2.64 -4.64 -2.26
CA VAL A 49 3.77 -3.78 -2.64
C VAL A 49 3.81 -2.52 -1.78
N LEU A 50 2.68 -1.83 -1.63
CA LEU A 50 2.59 -0.63 -0.80
C LEU A 50 2.94 -0.92 0.67
N ALA A 51 2.44 -2.03 1.23
CA ALA A 51 2.77 -2.43 2.59
C ALA A 51 4.27 -2.70 2.76
N LEU A 52 4.92 -3.38 1.81
CA LEU A 52 6.37 -3.61 1.84
C LEU A 52 7.16 -2.28 1.83
N PHE A 53 6.78 -1.33 0.96
CA PHE A 53 7.40 0.00 0.95
C PHE A 53 7.08 0.82 2.22
N GLY A 54 5.91 0.63 2.81
CA GLY A 54 5.53 1.24 4.08
C GLY A 54 6.39 0.77 5.25
N VAL A 55 6.64 -0.53 5.33
CA VAL A 55 7.54 -1.14 6.32
C VAL A 55 8.98 -0.70 6.10
N TYR A 56 9.46 -0.75 4.85
CA TYR A 56 10.80 -0.27 4.50
C TYR A 56 11.01 1.20 4.89
N SER A 57 10.02 2.05 4.58
CA SER A 57 10.06 3.48 4.92
C SER A 57 10.07 3.69 6.43
N LYS A 58 9.34 2.86 7.20
CA LYS A 58 9.36 2.93 8.67
C LYS A 58 10.71 2.55 9.26
N GLN A 59 11.35 1.52 8.69
CA GLN A 59 12.68 1.07 9.11
C GLN A 59 13.77 2.08 8.76
N SER A 60 13.56 2.87 7.70
CA SER A 60 14.51 3.89 7.23
C SER A 60 14.39 5.26 7.93
N ALA A 61 13.41 5.42 8.84
CA ALA A 61 13.13 6.65 9.59
C ALA A 61 13.94 6.76 10.90
#